data_AF-A0AAF0IBF8-F1
#
_entry.id   AF-A0AAF0IBF8-F1
#
_cell.length_a   1.000
_cell.length_b   1.000
_cell.length_c   1.000
_cell.angle_alpha   90.00
_cell.angle_beta   90.00
_cell.angle_gamma   90.00
#
_symmetry.space_group_name_H-M   'P 1'
#
loop_
_entity.id
_entity.type
_entity.pdbx_description
1 polymer ?
#
loop_
_entity_poly.entity_id
_entity_poly.type
_entity_poly.pdbx_seq_one_letter_code
_entity_poly.pdbx_strand_id
1 'polypeptide(L)'
;MPLFKDVEKVKLFVKKVLDLAAELKIPILDEKTVSDLKVNPGAVAWVIEMKVEPEDETPIKAFLALAQYFRSIIIKRGDVFYIPHGSESYKLECAG
;
A
#
# COMPACT_ATOMS: atom_id res chain seq x y z
N MET A 1 15.25 -14.96 -17.90
CA MET A 1 15.47 -13.60 -17.37
C MET A 1 14.12 -13.07 -16.91
N PRO A 2 13.94 -12.77 -15.62
CA PRO A 2 13.22 -11.55 -15.28
C PRO A 2 13.97 -10.72 -14.23
N LEU A 3 14.17 -9.46 -14.61
CA LEU A 3 14.19 -8.22 -13.81
C LEU A 3 14.51 -8.40 -12.33
N PHE A 4 15.77 -8.15 -11.98
CA PHE A 4 16.12 -7.70 -10.64
C PHE A 4 15.39 -6.37 -10.39
N LYS A 5 14.16 -6.43 -9.87
CA LYS A 5 13.57 -5.33 -9.12
C LYS A 5 14.65 -4.93 -8.10
N ASP A 6 15.10 -3.69 -8.15
CA ASP A 6 16.14 -3.18 -7.25
C ASP A 6 15.66 -3.39 -5.80
N VAL A 7 16.13 -4.46 -5.16
CA VAL A 7 15.61 -4.93 -3.86
C VAL A 7 15.75 -3.85 -2.79
N GLU A 8 16.76 -3.00 -2.92
CA GLU A 8 16.98 -1.84 -2.07
C GLU A 8 15.91 -0.76 -2.27
N LYS A 9 15.53 -0.46 -3.51
CA LYS A 9 14.47 0.53 -3.81
C LYS A 9 13.13 0.10 -3.23
N VAL A 10 12.79 -1.18 -3.36
CA VAL A 10 11.54 -1.74 -2.79
C VAL A 10 11.55 -1.66 -1.26
N LYS A 11 12.67 -1.98 -0.60
CA LYS A 11 12.79 -1.86 0.86
C LYS A 11 12.67 -0.40 1.32
N LEU A 12 13.30 0.53 0.60
CA LEU A 12 13.21 1.96 0.89
C LEU A 12 11.76 2.44 0.75
N PHE A 13 11.07 2.05 -0.32
CA PHE A 13 9.66 2.35 -0.54
C PHE A 13 8.79 1.86 0.62
N VAL A 14 8.88 0.57 0.97
CA VAL A 14 8.09 -0.01 2.06
C VAL A 14 8.35 0.73 3.37
N LYS A 15 9.62 1.03 3.67
CA LYS A 15 9.99 1.78 4.87
C LYS A 15 9.35 3.18 4.88
N LYS A 16 9.45 3.93 3.77
CA LYS A 16 8.84 5.26 3.65
C LYS A 16 7.33 5.24 3.88
N VAL A 17 6.62 4.27 3.29
CA VAL A 17 5.16 4.14 3.49
C VAL A 17 4.83 3.89 4.96
N LEU A 18 5.59 3.02 5.63
CA LEU A 18 5.40 2.69 7.04
C LEU A 18 5.69 3.88 7.96
N ASP A 19 6.81 4.57 7.75
CA ASP A 19 7.19 5.76 8.54
C ASP A 19 6.11 6.85 8.39
N LEU A 20 5.74 7.22 7.16
CA LEU A 20 4.72 8.24 6.90
C LEU A 20 3.34 7.85 7.45
N ALA A 21 2.94 6.59 7.33
CA ALA A 21 1.68 6.12 7.89
C ALA A 21 1.68 6.17 9.42
N ALA A 22 2.79 5.85 10.07
CA ALA A 22 2.95 5.95 11.52
C ALA A 22 2.86 7.42 11.99
N GLU A 23 3.52 8.34 11.29
CA GLU A 23 3.43 9.79 11.56
C GLU A 23 1.97 10.29 11.46
N LEU A 24 1.26 9.83 10.43
CA LEU A 24 -0.15 10.15 10.19
C LEU A 24 -1.13 9.35 11.07
N LYS A 25 -0.63 8.45 11.92
CA LYS A 25 -1.40 7.54 12.78
C LYS A 25 -2.42 6.69 12.01
N ILE A 26 -2.10 6.32 10.78
CA ILE A 26 -2.95 5.47 9.94
C ILE A 26 -2.70 4.01 10.32
N PRO A 27 -3.73 3.23 10.70
CA PRO A 27 -3.55 1.83 11.05
C PRO A 27 -3.19 0.99 9.81
N ILE A 28 -2.14 0.18 9.94
CA ILE A 28 -1.72 -0.80 8.93
C ILE A 28 -1.95 -2.22 9.45
N LEU A 29 -2.70 -3.02 8.70
CA LEU A 29 -2.84 -4.45 8.91
C LEU A 29 -1.89 -5.20 7.97
N ASP A 30 -1.06 -6.06 8.55
CA ASP A 30 -0.17 -6.99 7.85
C ASP A 30 -0.36 -8.39 8.46
N GLU A 31 0.16 -9.41 7.80
CA GLU A 31 0.11 -10.82 8.24
C GLU A 31 0.74 -11.02 9.64
N LYS A 32 1.66 -10.13 10.05
CA LYS A 32 2.21 -10.11 11.42
C LYS A 32 1.23 -9.58 12.47
N THR A 33 0.32 -8.68 12.07
CA THR A 33 -0.65 -8.06 12.98
C THR A 33 -1.90 -8.92 13.13
N VAL A 34 -2.27 -9.68 12.10
CA VAL A 34 -3.45 -10.54 12.09
C VAL A 34 -3.08 -11.91 11.48
N SER A 35 -3.06 -12.94 12.32
CA SER A 35 -2.58 -14.29 11.94
C SER A 35 -3.42 -15.01 10.87
N ASP A 36 -4.66 -14.60 10.63
CA ASP A 36 -5.55 -15.18 9.60
C ASP A 36 -6.20 -14.07 8.75
N LEU A 37 -5.41 -13.09 8.29
CA LEU A 37 -5.92 -12.04 7.42
C LEU A 37 -6.34 -12.66 6.06
N LYS A 38 -7.65 -12.82 5.84
CA LYS A 38 -8.23 -13.24 4.56
C LYS A 38 -8.82 -12.03 3.83
N VAL A 39 -8.29 -11.72 2.66
CA VAL A 39 -8.84 -10.68 1.77
C VAL A 39 -9.53 -11.40 0.63
N ASN A 40 -10.81 -11.10 0.37
CA ASN A 40 -11.56 -11.65 -0.75
C ASN A 40 -11.53 -10.65 -1.92
N PRO A 41 -10.66 -10.85 -2.93
CA PRO A 41 -10.54 -9.93 -4.06
C PRO A 41 -11.78 -9.94 -4.96
N GLY A 42 -12.60 -11.01 -4.95
CA GLY A 42 -13.78 -11.14 -5.80
C GLY A 42 -14.94 -10.21 -5.44
N ALA A 43 -14.84 -9.49 -4.30
CA ALA A 43 -15.83 -8.49 -3.88
C ALA A 43 -15.49 -7.07 -4.39
N VAL A 44 -14.33 -6.87 -5.01
CA VAL A 44 -13.87 -5.58 -5.51
C VAL A 44 -14.26 -5.44 -6.98
N ALA A 45 -15.08 -4.45 -7.29
CA ALA A 45 -15.47 -4.12 -8.67
C ALA A 45 -14.34 -3.40 -9.43
N TRP A 46 -13.54 -2.58 -8.75
CA TRP A 46 -12.49 -1.77 -9.38
C TRP A 46 -11.21 -1.71 -8.53
N VAL A 47 -10.06 -1.88 -9.18
CA VAL A 47 -8.75 -1.67 -8.55
C VAL A 47 -8.09 -0.45 -9.19
N ILE A 48 -7.80 0.56 -8.39
CA ILE A 48 -7.07 1.77 -8.82
C ILE A 48 -5.60 1.56 -8.49
N GLU A 49 -4.76 1.39 -9.51
CA GLU A 49 -3.33 1.13 -9.33
C GLU A 49 -2.51 2.42 -9.36
N MET A 50 -1.73 2.62 -8.30
CA MET A 50 -0.79 3.73 -8.13
C MET A 50 0.63 3.15 -8.08
N LYS A 51 1.47 3.57 -9.03
CA LYS A 51 2.88 3.17 -9.07
C LYS A 51 3.75 4.29 -8.55
N VAL A 52 4.69 3.93 -7.69
CA VAL A 52 5.62 4.86 -7.07
C VAL A 52 7.02 4.62 -7.61
N GLU A 53 7.62 5.66 -8.18
CA GLU A 53 9.06 5.68 -8.36
C GLU A 53 9.74 5.98 -7.01
N PRO A 54 10.86 5.33 -6.68
CA PRO A 54 11.48 5.45 -5.35
C PRO A 54 11.92 6.87 -4.97
N GLU A 55 12.14 7.71 -5.98
CA GLU A 55 12.53 9.11 -5.83
C GLU A 55 11.33 10.05 -5.66
N ASP A 56 10.11 9.60 -5.99
CA ASP A 56 8.89 10.41 -5.91
C ASP A 56 7.98 9.96 -4.77
N GLU A 57 7.87 10.78 -3.73
CA GLU A 57 6.99 10.53 -2.59
C GLU A 57 5.55 11.00 -2.82
N THR A 58 5.30 11.71 -3.92
CA THR A 58 3.97 12.28 -4.23
C THR A 58 2.88 11.21 -4.26
N PRO A 59 3.05 10.04 -4.92
CA PRO A 59 2.00 9.04 -4.97
C PRO A 59 1.81 8.33 -3.62
N ILE A 60 2.86 8.23 -2.80
CA ILE A 60 2.75 7.74 -1.41
C ILE A 60 1.88 8.70 -0.60
N LYS A 61 2.18 10.01 -0.63
CA LYS A 61 1.44 11.03 0.11
C LYS A 61 -0.02 11.10 -0.34
N ALA A 62 -0.27 11.02 -1.64
CA ALA A 62 -1.63 10.96 -2.19
C ALA A 62 -2.39 9.73 -1.69
N PHE A 63 -1.75 8.55 -1.71
CA PHE A 63 -2.35 7.31 -1.21
C PHE A 63 -2.69 7.40 0.29
N LEU A 64 -1.77 7.91 1.12
CA LEU A 64 -2.02 8.08 2.56
C LEU A 64 -3.10 9.13 2.85
N ALA A 65 -3.16 10.20 2.06
CA ALA A 65 -4.24 11.19 2.14
C ALA A 65 -5.61 10.56 1.83
N LEU A 66 -5.69 9.65 0.85
CA LEU A 66 -6.92 8.89 0.57
C LEU A 66 -7.31 8.01 1.75
N ALA A 67 -6.35 7.32 2.39
CA ALA A 67 -6.63 6.51 3.57
C ALA A 67 -7.24 7.34 4.71
N GLN A 68 -6.70 8.53 4.97
CA GLN A 68 -7.25 9.46 5.96
C GLN A 68 -8.62 10.01 5.56
N TYR A 69 -8.78 10.41 4.29
CA TYR A 69 -10.03 10.93 3.76
C TYR A 69 -11.17 9.93 3.91
N PHE A 70 -10.92 8.66 3.56
CA PHE A 70 -11.89 7.58 3.72
C PHE A 70 -12.03 7.07 5.16
N ARG A 71 -11.20 7.56 6.10
CA ARG A 71 -11.06 7.03 7.46
C ARG A 71 -10.90 5.50 7.46
N SER A 72 -10.10 5.00 6.53
CA SER A 72 -9.92 3.58 6.28
C SER A 72 -8.57 3.09 6.83
N ILE A 73 -8.47 1.77 6.95
CA ILE A 73 -7.23 1.08 7.27
C ILE A 73 -6.42 0.84 5.99
N ILE A 74 -5.11 0.65 6.13
CA ILE A 74 -4.26 0.17 5.04
C ILE A 74 -3.95 -1.31 5.27
N ILE A 75 -4.05 -2.12 4.22
CA ILE A 75 -3.67 -3.53 4.23
C ILE A 75 -2.34 -3.66 3.49
N LYS A 76 -1.33 -4.25 4.14
CA LYS A 76 -0.03 -4.54 3.54
C LYS A 76 0.06 -6.03 3.19
N ARG A 77 0.50 -6.34 1.97
CA ARG A 77 0.80 -7.69 1.47
C ARG A 77 2.13 -7.68 0.76
N GLY A 78 3.16 -8.29 1.35
CA GLY A 78 4.52 -8.23 0.80
C GLY A 78 5.01 -6.78 0.70
N ASP A 79 5.36 -6.34 -0.51
CA ASP A 79 5.75 -4.98 -0.89
C ASP A 79 4.60 -4.11 -1.44
N VAL A 80 3.34 -4.57 -1.34
CA VAL A 80 2.17 -3.87 -1.88
C VAL A 80 1.24 -3.42 -0.75
N PHE A 81 0.63 -2.25 -0.91
CA PHE A 81 -0.32 -1.68 0.02
C PHE A 81 -1.69 -1.48 -0.62
N TYR A 82 -2.74 -1.63 0.17
CA TYR A 82 -4.12 -1.54 -0.29
C TYR A 82 -4.96 -0.69 0.66
N ILE A 83 -5.86 0.13 0.11
CA ILE A 83 -6.95 0.77 0.86
C ILE A 83 -8.26 0.19 0.33
N PRO A 84 -8.99 -0.59 1.14
CA PRO A 84 -10.34 -0.99 0.80
C PRO A 84 -11.31 0.19 0.99
N HIS A 85 -12.17 0.43 0.01
CA HIS A 85 -13.24 1.41 0.10
C HIS A 85 -14.47 0.99 -0.71
N GLY A 86 -15.53 0.55 -0.04
CA GLY A 86 -16.75 0.10 -0.71
C GLY A 86 -16.50 -1.05 -1.68
N SER A 87 -16.76 -0.83 -2.97
CA SER A 87 -16.48 -1.78 -4.06
C SER A 87 -15.16 -1.50 -4.79
N GLU A 88 -14.37 -0.56 -4.30
CA GLU A 88 -13.11 -0.14 -4.88
C GLU A 88 -11.95 -0.53 -3.97
N SER A 89 -10.79 -0.80 -4.56
CA SER A 89 -9.54 -0.96 -3.83
C SER A 89 -8.46 -0.10 -4.47
N TYR A 90 -7.85 0.77 -3.68
CA TYR A 90 -6.67 1.51 -4.12
C TYR A 90 -5.45 0.67 -3.81
N LYS A 91 -4.57 0.48 -4.78
CA LYS A 91 -3.36 -0.33 -4.67
C LYS A 91 -2.15 0.56 -4.89
N LEU A 92 -1.17 0.48 -4.00
CA LEU A 92 0.11 1.18 -4.10
C LEU A 92 1.25 0.15 -4.17
N GLU A 93 2.06 0.24 -5.20
CA GLU A 93 3.26 -0.58 -5.37
C GLU A 93 4.45 0.23 -5.88
N CYS A 94 5.67 -0.25 -5.62
CA CYS A 94 6.88 0.29 -6.21
C CYS A 94 6.93 -0.06 -7.70
N ALA A 95 7.09 0.96 -8.56
CA ALA A 95 7.50 0.77 -9.95
C ALA A 95 8.86 0.07 -9.93
N GLY A 96 8.92 -1.12 -10.54
CA GLY A 96 10.12 -1.94 -10.63
C GLY A 96 10.99 -1.54 -11.81
#